data_AF-A0AAV5ZEU5-F1
#
_entry.id   AF-A0AAV5ZEU5-F1
#
_cell.length_a   1.000
_cell.length_b   1.000
_cell.length_c   1.000
_cell.angle_alpha   90.00
_cell.angle_beta   90.00
_cell.angle_gamma   90.00
#
_symmetry.space_group_name_H-M   'P 1'
#
loop_
_entity.id
_entity.type
_entity.pdbx_description
1 polymer ?
#
loop_
_entity_poly.entity_id
_entity_poly.type
_entity_poly.pdbx_seq_one_letter_code
_entity_poly.pdbx_strand_id
1 'polypeptide(L)'
;MSRESINFADKFAKFSEQWQPKIIAQMNDYHFKLVRLQGEFVWHQHATTDEVFIVLDGELIIHLRDGDVKLRAGEMYVVPRGVEHKPEAARECRLMLVEPAGTPNTGDAGGPRTAEAAWI
;
A
#
# COMPACT_ATOMS: atom_id res chain seq x y z
N MET A 1 -10.46 24.54 -8.73
CA MET A 1 -9.70 23.28 -8.91
C MET A 1 -8.23 23.62 -8.98
N SER A 2 -7.39 22.99 -8.16
CA SER A 2 -5.94 23.13 -8.28
C SER A 2 -5.48 22.54 -9.62
N ARG A 3 -4.49 23.15 -10.26
CA ARG A 3 -3.83 22.64 -11.47
C ARG A 3 -2.45 22.06 -11.18
N GLU A 4 -2.14 21.84 -9.90
CA GLU A 4 -0.84 21.33 -9.47
C GLU A 4 -0.81 19.81 -9.58
N SER A 5 0.26 19.29 -10.19
CA SER A 5 0.54 17.86 -10.20
C SER A 5 1.01 17.40 -8.82
N ILE A 6 0.67 16.17 -8.44
CA ILE A 6 1.20 15.54 -7.22
C ILE A 6 2.57 14.94 -7.53
N ASN A 7 3.60 15.45 -6.87
CA ASN A 7 4.95 14.87 -6.93
C ASN A 7 5.10 13.85 -5.79
N PHE A 8 5.34 12.58 -6.14
CA PHE A 8 5.48 11.51 -5.13
C PHE A 8 6.71 11.68 -4.24
N ALA A 9 7.84 12.17 -4.78
CA ALA A 9 9.03 12.41 -3.99
C ALA A 9 8.79 13.49 -2.94
N ASP A 10 8.11 14.58 -3.29
CA ASP A 10 7.73 15.64 -2.36
C ASP A 10 6.80 15.12 -1.26
N LYS A 11 5.87 14.22 -1.59
CA LYS A 11 4.98 13.60 -0.61
C LYS A 11 5.74 12.64 0.32
N PHE A 12 6.64 11.80 -0.20
CA PHE A 12 7.50 10.94 0.61
C PHE A 12 8.44 11.73 1.52
N ALA A 13 8.86 12.93 1.14
CA ALA A 13 9.69 13.79 1.99
C ALA A 13 8.95 14.28 3.26
N LYS A 14 7.62 14.19 3.31
CA LYS A 14 6.81 14.64 4.45
C LYS A 14 6.69 13.62 5.58
N PHE A 15 7.11 12.37 5.38
CA PHE A 15 6.94 11.30 6.37
C PHE A 15 8.04 10.23 6.24
N SER A 16 8.37 9.60 7.36
CA SER A 16 9.40 8.55 7.44
C SER A 16 8.92 7.29 8.18
N GLU A 17 7.71 7.33 8.73
CA GLU A 17 7.08 6.23 9.44
C GLU A 17 6.83 5.05 8.50
N GLN A 18 7.15 3.85 8.99
CA GLN A 18 6.90 2.60 8.28
C GLN A 18 5.47 2.14 8.54
N TRP A 19 4.87 1.44 7.57
CA TRP A 19 3.56 0.79 7.70
C TRP A 19 2.38 1.72 8.01
N GLN A 20 2.54 3.03 7.77
CA GLN A 20 1.50 4.04 7.96
C GLN A 20 1.15 4.69 6.62
N PRO A 21 0.14 4.20 5.90
CA PRO A 21 -0.28 4.77 4.62
C PRO A 21 -0.72 6.23 4.78
N LYS A 22 -0.28 7.10 3.87
CA LYS A 22 -0.67 8.51 3.81
C LYS A 22 -1.45 8.80 2.52
N ILE A 23 -2.64 9.37 2.64
CA ILE A 23 -3.51 9.68 1.49
C ILE A 23 -2.94 10.90 0.76
N ILE A 24 -2.72 10.77 -0.55
CA ILE A 24 -2.19 11.84 -1.40
C ILE A 24 -3.19 12.35 -2.44
N ALA A 25 -4.19 11.54 -2.79
CA ALA A 25 -5.24 11.89 -3.73
C ALA A 25 -6.49 11.03 -3.51
N GLN A 26 -7.62 11.51 -4.03
CA GLN A 26 -8.86 10.77 -4.11
C GLN A 26 -9.44 10.87 -5.52
N MET A 27 -9.87 9.73 -6.06
CA MET A 27 -10.61 9.62 -7.32
C MET A 27 -11.93 8.94 -7.01
N ASN A 28 -13.03 9.69 -7.08
CA ASN A 28 -14.34 9.23 -6.63
C ASN A 28 -14.27 8.71 -5.18
N ASP A 29 -14.58 7.44 -4.96
CA ASP A 29 -14.53 6.72 -3.71
C ASP A 29 -13.23 5.92 -3.50
N TYR A 30 -12.16 6.19 -4.28
CA TYR A 30 -10.85 5.54 -4.14
C TYR A 30 -9.79 6.50 -3.61
N HIS A 31 -8.91 5.99 -2.75
CA HIS A 31 -7.73 6.70 -2.28
C HIS A 31 -6.47 6.20 -2.97
N PHE A 32 -5.58 7.14 -3.30
CA PHE A 32 -4.18 6.87 -3.60
C PHE A 32 -3.38 7.13 -2.33
N LYS A 33 -2.70 6.11 -1.81
CA LYS A 33 -1.95 6.19 -0.56
C LYS A 33 -0.49 5.89 -0.82
N LEU A 34 0.42 6.66 -0.20
CA LEU A 34 1.85 6.34 -0.20
C LEU A 34 2.23 5.69 1.12
N VAL A 35 3.12 4.69 1.07
CA VAL A 35 3.61 4.01 2.26
C VAL A 35 5.06 3.58 2.09
N ARG A 36 5.79 3.55 3.22
CA ARG A 36 7.13 2.96 3.35
C ARG A 36 6.98 1.63 4.07
N LEU A 37 7.55 0.57 3.52
CA LEU A 37 7.54 -0.77 4.12
C LEU A 37 8.98 -1.27 4.31
N GLN A 38 9.23 -1.92 5.43
CA GLN A 38 10.45 -2.69 5.67
C GLN A 38 10.16 -3.82 6.67
N GLY A 39 10.65 -5.01 6.36
CA GLY A 39 10.35 -6.26 7.05
C GLY A 39 9.04 -6.89 6.59
N GLU A 40 8.53 -7.81 7.41
CA GLU A 40 7.27 -8.51 7.15
C GLU A 40 6.06 -7.75 7.70
N PHE A 41 4.95 -7.87 6.97
CA PHE A 41 3.61 -7.51 7.45
C PHE A 41 2.89 -8.71 8.07
N VAL A 42 1.57 -8.62 8.19
CA VAL A 42 0.70 -9.70 8.64
C VAL A 42 -0.02 -10.33 7.45
N TRP A 43 -0.32 -11.62 7.54
CA TRP A 43 -1.27 -12.25 6.63
C TRP A 43 -2.65 -11.62 6.85
N HIS A 44 -3.29 -11.18 5.78
CA HIS A 44 -4.60 -10.56 5.81
C HIS A 44 -5.28 -10.65 4.45
N GLN A 45 -6.56 -10.30 4.40
CA GLN A 45 -7.34 -10.19 3.16
C GLN A 45 -8.34 -9.03 3.22
N HIS A 46 -8.76 -8.59 2.04
CA HIS A 46 -9.87 -7.64 1.87
C HIS A 46 -11.03 -8.36 1.21
N ALA A 47 -12.10 -8.66 1.96
CA ALA A 47 -13.19 -9.50 1.46
C ALA A 47 -14.00 -8.87 0.30
N THR A 48 -14.05 -7.55 0.23
CA THR A 48 -14.98 -6.82 -0.64
C THR A 48 -14.31 -5.99 -1.73
N THR A 49 -12.99 -5.88 -1.73
CA THR A 49 -12.26 -5.01 -2.64
C THR A 49 -10.91 -5.59 -3.04
N ASP A 50 -10.51 -5.31 -4.27
CA ASP A 50 -9.17 -5.56 -4.75
C ASP A 50 -8.23 -4.49 -4.20
N GLU A 51 -6.96 -4.82 -4.05
CA GLU A 51 -5.92 -3.87 -3.62
C GLU A 51 -4.79 -3.81 -4.65
N VAL A 52 -4.42 -2.60 -5.06
CA VAL A 52 -3.33 -2.39 -6.02
C VAL A 52 -2.07 -1.98 -5.29
N PHE A 53 -0.96 -2.69 -5.55
CA PHE A 53 0.39 -2.34 -5.12
C PHE A 53 1.19 -1.83 -6.33
N ILE A 54 1.78 -0.64 -6.24
CA ILE A 54 2.67 -0.07 -7.27
C ILE A 54 3.98 0.29 -6.60
N VAL A 55 5.07 -0.41 -6.93
CA VAL A 55 6.38 -0.13 -6.34
C VAL A 55 7.00 1.07 -7.04
N LEU A 56 7.33 2.10 -6.28
CA LEU A 56 7.94 3.35 -6.77
C LEU A 56 9.45 3.36 -6.58
N ASP A 57 9.94 2.73 -5.52
CA ASP A 57 11.36 2.55 -5.21
C ASP A 57 11.57 1.31 -4.34
N GLY A 58 12.64 0.55 -4.58
CA GLY A 58 12.94 -0.70 -3.88
C GLY A 58 12.30 -1.96 -4.50
N GLU A 59 12.15 -3.00 -3.68
CA GLU A 59 11.59 -4.30 -4.06
C GLU A 59 10.60 -4.79 -2.99
N LEU A 60 9.50 -5.42 -3.43
CA LEU A 60 8.46 -6.01 -2.59
C LEU A 60 8.22 -7.46 -3.00
N ILE A 61 8.01 -8.33 -2.01
CA ILE A 61 7.43 -9.65 -2.21
C ILE A 61 6.03 -9.64 -1.61
N ILE A 62 5.04 -10.07 -2.38
CA ILE A 62 3.70 -10.35 -1.88
C ILE A 62 3.57 -11.87 -1.81
N HIS A 63 3.57 -12.40 -0.60
CA HIS A 63 3.32 -13.82 -0.38
C HIS A 63 1.83 -14.10 -0.54
N LEU A 64 1.50 -15.08 -1.37
CA LEU A 64 0.18 -15.69 -1.49
C LEU A 64 0.25 -17.13 -1.01
N ARG A 65 -0.89 -17.79 -0.82
CA ARG A 65 -0.91 -19.20 -0.37
C ARG A 65 -0.41 -20.17 -1.44
N ASP A 66 -0.49 -19.80 -2.71
CA ASP A 66 -0.14 -20.62 -3.88
C ASP A 66 1.15 -20.16 -4.58
N GLY A 67 1.80 -19.10 -4.09
CA GLY A 67 3.08 -18.63 -4.61
C GLY A 67 3.40 -17.19 -4.22
N ASP A 68 4.58 -16.73 -4.64
CA ASP A 68 5.04 -15.37 -4.36
C ASP A 68 5.00 -14.52 -5.63
N VAL A 69 4.56 -13.26 -5.47
CA VAL A 69 4.71 -12.23 -6.49
C VAL A 69 5.85 -11.31 -6.09
N LYS A 70 6.81 -11.11 -6.98
CA LYS A 70 7.94 -10.20 -6.76
C LYS A 70 7.75 -8.95 -7.61
N LEU A 71 7.89 -7.79 -7.00
CA LEU A 71 7.76 -6.49 -7.64
C LEU A 71 9.02 -5.65 -7.39
N ARG A 72 9.45 -4.95 -8.43
CA ARG A 72 10.51 -3.94 -8.42
C ARG A 72 9.93 -2.57 -8.78
N ALA A 73 10.71 -1.53 -8.56
CA ALA A 73 10.36 -0.17 -8.99
C ALA A 73 9.85 -0.13 -10.44
N GLY A 74 8.67 0.45 -10.64
CA GLY A 74 7.97 0.52 -11.93
C GLY A 74 7.00 -0.63 -12.21
N GLU A 75 6.92 -1.64 -11.34
CA GLU A 75 6.01 -2.77 -11.47
C GLU A 75 4.80 -2.63 -10.53
N MET A 76 3.69 -3.27 -10.91
CA MET A 76 2.46 -3.29 -10.12
C MET A 76 1.83 -4.68 -10.07
N TYR A 77 1.07 -4.94 -9.01
CA TYR A 77 0.23 -6.11 -8.88
C TYR A 77 -1.13 -5.73 -8.29
N VAL A 78 -2.18 -6.42 -8.72
CA VAL A 78 -3.53 -6.31 -8.16
C VAL A 78 -3.79 -7.59 -7.38
N VAL A 79 -3.93 -7.47 -6.06
CA VAL A 79 -4.39 -8.57 -5.22
C VAL A 79 -5.92 -8.63 -5.33
N PRO A 80 -6.49 -9.72 -5.87
CA PRO A 80 -7.93 -9.85 -5.97
C PRO A 80 -8.58 -9.91 -4.59
N ARG A 81 -9.80 -9.38 -4.46
CA ARG A 81 -10.61 -9.45 -3.24
C ARG A 81 -10.73 -10.88 -2.72
N GLY A 82 -10.64 -11.04 -1.41
CA GLY A 82 -10.69 -12.33 -0.73
C GLY A 82 -9.44 -13.21 -0.89
N VAL A 83 -8.39 -12.72 -1.55
CA VAL A 83 -7.10 -13.41 -1.60
C VAL A 83 -6.27 -12.98 -0.39
N GLU A 84 -5.94 -13.97 0.44
CA GLU A 84 -5.05 -13.77 1.59
C GLU A 84 -3.61 -13.57 1.11
N HIS A 85 -2.98 -12.52 1.64
CA HIS A 85 -1.64 -12.14 1.23
C HIS A 85 -0.83 -11.54 2.39
N LYS A 86 0.50 -11.54 2.26
CA LYS A 86 1.42 -10.92 3.22
C LYS A 86 2.55 -10.19 2.48
N PRO A 87 2.57 -8.85 2.49
CA PRO A 87 3.69 -8.07 1.97
C PRO A 87 4.96 -8.22 2.82
N GLU A 88 6.11 -8.30 2.17
CA GLU A 88 7.44 -8.29 2.76
C GLU A 88 8.41 -7.44 1.92
N ALA A 89 9.21 -6.61 2.58
CA ALA A 89 10.30 -5.88 1.95
C ALA A 89 11.60 -6.05 2.75
N ALA A 90 12.62 -6.70 2.16
CA ALA A 90 13.89 -6.96 2.84
C ALA A 90 14.69 -5.67 3.16
N ARG A 91 14.44 -4.59 2.40
CA ARG A 91 14.94 -3.22 2.62
C ARG A 91 13.75 -2.26 2.54
N GLU A 92 13.96 -0.97 2.86
CA GLU A 92 12.90 0.03 2.65
C GLU A 92 12.40 -0.03 1.19
N CYS A 93 11.10 -0.24 1.06
CA CYS A 93 10.36 -0.18 -0.20
C CYS A 93 9.34 0.95 -0.10
N ARG A 94 9.29 1.81 -1.12
CA ARG A 94 8.31 2.89 -1.24
C ARG A 94 7.31 2.52 -2.30
N LEU A 95 6.04 2.49 -1.92
CA LEU A 95 4.99 2.07 -2.84
C LEU A 95 3.74 2.93 -2.70
N MET A 96 2.91 2.84 -3.73
CA MET A 96 1.57 3.39 -3.76
C MET A 96 0.55 2.27 -3.65
N LEU A 97 -0.43 2.46 -2.78
CA LEU A 97 -1.64 1.64 -2.68
C LEU A 97 -2.79 2.37 -3.36
N VAL A 98 -3.64 1.63 -4.07
CA VAL A 98 -4.91 2.15 -4.61
C VAL A 98 -6.02 1.19 -4.24
N GLU A 99 -7.01 1.71 -3.51
CA GLU A 99 -8.11 0.95 -2.91
C GLU A 99 -9.25 1.91 -2.53
N PRO A 100 -10.48 1.41 -2.26
CA PRO A 100 -11.58 2.24 -1.79
C PRO A 100 -11.23 3.03 -0.52
N ALA A 101 -11.84 4.19 -0.39
CA ALA A 101 -11.74 5.03 0.79
C ALA A 101 -12.28 4.28 2.01
N GLY A 102 -11.53 4.34 3.12
CA GLY A 102 -11.89 3.67 4.36
C GLY A 102 -11.47 2.20 4.46
N THR A 103 -10.86 1.62 3.43
CA THR A 103 -10.30 0.26 3.55
C THR A 103 -9.18 0.23 4.61
N PRO A 104 -9.29 -0.65 5.64
CA PRO A 104 -8.25 -0.84 6.64
C PRO A 104 -7.05 -1.56 6.03
N ASN A 105 -5.83 -1.06 6.25
CA ASN A 105 -4.60 -1.61 5.67
C ASN A 105 -4.26 -3.05 6.15
N THR A 106 -4.86 -3.50 7.25
CA THR A 106 -4.69 -4.87 7.77
C THR A 106 -5.85 -5.78 7.39
N GLY A 107 -6.78 -5.33 6.53
CA GLY A 107 -7.97 -6.09 6.18
C GLY A 107 -8.74 -6.57 7.41
N ASP A 108 -8.90 -7.88 7.53
CA ASP A 108 -9.56 -8.58 8.64
C ASP A 108 -8.65 -8.89 9.86
N ALA A 109 -7.34 -8.68 9.76
CA ALA A 109 -6.40 -9.09 10.81
C ALA A 109 -6.38 -8.16 12.05
N GLY A 110 -6.67 -6.86 11.86
CA GLY A 110 -6.59 -5.87 12.93
C GLY A 110 -5.20 -5.73 13.58
N GLY A 111 -5.17 -5.27 14.85
CA GLY A 111 -3.98 -5.28 15.71
C GLY A 111 -3.06 -4.05 15.57
N PRO A 112 -1.83 -4.11 16.15
CA PRO A 112 -0.92 -2.96 16.24
C PRO A 112 -0.43 -2.41 14.89
N ARG A 113 -0.62 -3.17 13.80
CA ARG A 113 -0.27 -2.77 12.43
C ARG A 113 -1.43 -2.09 11.70
N THR A 114 -2.63 -2.05 12.28
CA THR A 114 -3.75 -1.28 11.76
C THR A 114 -3.43 0.20 11.92
N ALA A 115 -3.42 0.94 10.83
CA ALA A 115 -3.11 2.36 10.80
C ALA A 115 -4.29 3.13 10.19
N GLU A 116 -4.66 4.24 10.84
CA GLU A 116 -5.55 5.21 10.23
C GLU A 116 -4.78 6.01 9.18
N ALA A 117 -5.28 6.00 7.95
CA ALA A 117 -4.65 6.73 6.86
C ALA A 117 -4.88 8.25 7.03
N ALA A 118 -3.79 9.02 7.01
CA ALA A 118 -3.83 10.47 7.18
C ALA A 118 -3.52 11.20 5.86
N TRP A 119 -4.17 12.35 5.63
CA TRP A 119 -3.94 13.20 4.46
C TRP A 119 -2.64 14.00 4.57
N ILE A 120 -1.88 14.09 3.47
CA ILE A 120 -0.63 14.88 3.36
C ILE A 120 -0.49 15.60 2.02
#